data_AF-A0A7X8X3W6-F1
#
_entry.id   AF-A0A7X8X3W6-F1
#
_cell.length_a   1.000
_cell.length_b   1.000
_cell.length_c   1.000
_cell.angle_alpha   90.00
_cell.angle_beta   90.00
_cell.angle_gamma   90.00
#
_symmetry.space_group_name_H-M   'P 1'
#
loop_
_entity.id
_entity.type
_entity.pdbx_description
1 polymer ?
#
loop_
_entity_poly.entity_id
_entity_poly.type
_entity_poly.pdbx_seq_one_letter_code
_entity_poly.pdbx_strand_id
1 'polypeptide(L)'
;YRGIEIASLNEKEVKDKAQFFYQKGYRHLALVGKFSGRNGKHEEQAADWVKEIYPDMEITLGHRISGYLNYPRRIITTWLTAATKKAYREFIIGVENVLTKYGISCPVYIMKADGGVIPINEVESSPAATVYSGPAASTVGAAALLAGNESAVVMDVGGSTTDLSLILSGVPLAATNGLKIANYLTQIKGLALKSVAAGGDAPVEMRGTQPFLLEKRRGEAVCFGGAYPTLTDALNILDGVPGKNQGASLEAFINTFSLTESQVPPFAEETIAQAVNKIAEEIKKMIIEWQDEPAYRVWEVLQKEPLFPNTLVGIGGAAPGLTERVAKELGMKPYLPPFAGVANAIGCAVAKPSMSLKLHIDTGQKLLSLDNGLQKEYRGSGKEEDAIKLAKTFLVQRAHNLGIQIDQSDVEIVNSEIFSMIRGYYRAGYIIDTEVQIKPGLLTRVN
;
A
#
# COMPACT_ATOMS: atom_id res chain seq x y z
N TYR A 1 -25.39 -3.06 16.10
CA TYR A 1 -24.46 -3.92 15.33
C TYR A 1 -25.09 -4.53 14.08
N ARG A 2 -26.39 -4.87 14.05
CA ARG A 2 -27.07 -5.53 12.90
C ARG A 2 -27.43 -4.59 11.73
N GLY A 3 -26.93 -3.35 11.71
CA GLY A 3 -27.37 -2.33 10.74
C GLY A 3 -28.80 -1.80 10.96
N ILE A 4 -29.54 -2.31 11.95
CA ILE A 4 -30.87 -1.81 12.33
C ILE A 4 -30.71 -0.46 13.03
N GLU A 5 -31.52 0.52 12.62
CA GLU A 5 -31.61 1.83 13.26
C GLU A 5 -32.23 1.69 14.67
N ILE A 6 -31.56 2.28 15.66
CA ILE A 6 -32.00 2.27 17.08
C ILE A 6 -32.47 3.65 17.51
N ALA A 7 -31.88 4.69 16.94
CA ALA A 7 -32.23 6.09 17.16
C ALA A 7 -32.06 6.84 15.84
N SER A 8 -32.96 7.78 15.57
CA SER A 8 -32.87 8.65 14.41
C SER A 8 -31.70 9.63 14.53
N LEU A 9 -31.17 10.04 13.39
CA LEU A 9 -30.14 11.06 13.33
C LEU A 9 -30.74 12.45 13.65
N ASN A 10 -30.05 13.23 14.46
CA ASN A 10 -30.49 14.58 14.83
C ASN A 10 -30.08 15.60 13.75
N GLU A 11 -31.03 15.99 12.91
CA GLU A 11 -30.81 16.95 11.82
C GLU A 11 -30.22 18.28 12.28
N LYS A 12 -30.76 18.85 13.37
CA LYS A 12 -30.29 20.13 13.89
C LYS A 12 -28.82 20.05 14.31
N GLU A 13 -28.44 18.98 15.01
CA GLU A 13 -27.05 18.79 15.43
C GLU A 13 -26.08 18.68 14.24
N VAL A 14 -26.48 17.95 13.18
CA VAL A 14 -25.67 17.84 11.95
C VAL A 14 -25.52 19.20 11.29
N LYS A 15 -26.61 19.95 11.11
CA LYS A 15 -26.61 21.28 10.48
C LYS A 15 -25.78 22.29 11.28
N ASP A 16 -25.91 22.29 12.62
CA ASP A 16 -25.14 23.16 13.52
C ASP A 16 -23.63 22.86 13.43
N LYS A 17 -23.24 21.57 13.40
CA LYS A 17 -21.82 21.18 13.24
C LYS A 17 -21.27 21.51 11.85
N ALA A 18 -22.07 21.31 10.80
CA ALA A 18 -21.68 21.67 9.44
C ALA A 18 -21.41 23.16 9.33
N GLN A 19 -22.29 24.00 9.89
CA GLN A 19 -22.10 25.45 9.96
C GLN A 19 -20.81 25.82 10.70
N PHE A 20 -20.56 25.21 11.85
CA PHE A 20 -19.32 25.44 12.60
C PHE A 20 -18.07 25.13 11.75
N PHE A 21 -18.03 23.98 11.08
CA PHE A 21 -16.89 23.62 10.24
C PHE A 21 -16.73 24.54 9.03
N TYR A 22 -17.84 24.90 8.38
CA TYR A 22 -17.83 25.80 7.23
C TYR A 22 -17.29 27.19 7.59
N GLN A 23 -17.73 27.76 8.71
CA GLN A 23 -17.27 29.05 9.23
C GLN A 23 -15.79 29.05 9.63
N LYS A 24 -15.25 27.90 10.05
CA LYS A 24 -13.83 27.72 10.32
C LYS A 24 -12.97 27.56 9.05
N GLY A 25 -13.59 27.56 7.87
CA GLY A 25 -12.89 27.42 6.58
C GLY A 25 -12.70 25.98 6.11
N TYR A 26 -13.24 24.99 6.81
CA TYR A 26 -13.20 23.61 6.32
C TYR A 26 -14.16 23.45 5.15
N ARG A 27 -13.70 22.78 4.10
CA ARG A 27 -14.47 22.49 2.88
C ARG A 27 -14.57 21.00 2.55
N HIS A 28 -13.87 20.16 3.31
CA HIS A 28 -13.84 18.71 3.09
C HIS A 28 -14.22 18.03 4.41
N LEU A 29 -15.26 17.19 4.39
CA LEU A 29 -15.77 16.50 5.56
C LEU A 29 -15.76 14.98 5.33
N ALA A 30 -15.29 14.24 6.33
CA ALA A 30 -15.45 12.80 6.41
C ALA A 30 -16.61 12.49 7.37
N LEU A 31 -17.66 11.82 6.89
CA LEU A 31 -18.80 11.40 7.70
C LEU A 31 -18.71 9.90 7.95
N VAL A 32 -18.58 9.50 9.23
CA VAL A 32 -18.38 8.10 9.60
C VAL A 32 -19.31 7.73 10.75
N GLY A 33 -20.26 6.84 10.47
CA GLY A 33 -21.21 6.29 11.44
C GLY A 33 -20.72 5.00 12.09
N LYS A 34 -21.15 4.77 13.34
CA LYS A 34 -20.93 3.49 14.03
C LYS A 34 -21.80 2.42 13.36
N PHE A 35 -21.18 1.37 12.81
CA PHE A 35 -21.82 0.31 12.00
C PHE A 35 -22.28 0.70 10.59
N SER A 36 -21.80 1.82 10.06
CA SER A 36 -22.18 2.28 8.72
C SER A 36 -21.80 1.33 7.57
N GLY A 37 -20.75 0.53 7.74
CA GLY A 37 -20.41 -0.54 6.79
C GLY A 37 -21.49 -1.62 6.63
N ARG A 38 -22.49 -1.69 7.53
CA ARG A 38 -23.70 -2.51 7.37
C ARG A 38 -24.90 -1.71 6.90
N ASN A 39 -25.06 -0.50 7.43
CA ASN A 39 -26.13 0.42 7.03
C ASN A 39 -25.62 1.86 6.98
N GLY A 40 -25.34 2.36 5.77
CA GLY A 40 -24.80 3.69 5.52
C GLY A 40 -25.82 4.83 5.57
N LYS A 41 -27.12 4.54 5.75
CA LYS A 41 -28.21 5.53 5.60
C LYS A 41 -28.01 6.81 6.41
N HIS A 42 -27.52 6.72 7.65
CA HIS A 42 -27.23 7.92 8.45
C HIS A 42 -26.09 8.76 7.88
N GLU A 43 -25.07 8.16 7.28
CA GLU A 43 -24.02 8.92 6.62
C GLU A 43 -24.54 9.62 5.37
N GLU A 44 -25.37 8.94 4.57
CA GLU A 44 -26.01 9.52 3.38
C GLU A 44 -26.94 10.67 3.74
N GLN A 45 -27.83 10.46 4.71
CA GLN A 45 -28.76 11.48 5.20
C GLN A 45 -28.02 12.70 5.76
N ALA A 46 -26.95 12.49 6.54
CA ALA A 46 -26.11 13.58 7.01
C ALA A 46 -25.47 14.35 5.84
N ALA A 47 -25.01 13.64 4.81
CA ALA A 47 -24.40 14.25 3.64
C ALA A 47 -25.38 15.13 2.87
N ASP A 48 -26.62 14.64 2.69
CA ASP A 48 -27.68 15.37 2.00
C ASP A 48 -27.99 16.68 2.75
N TRP A 49 -28.21 16.62 4.06
CA TRP A 49 -28.45 17.81 4.88
C TRP A 49 -27.31 18.83 4.86
N VAL A 50 -26.06 18.36 4.82
CA VAL A 50 -24.90 19.26 4.72
C VAL A 50 -24.86 19.93 3.34
N LYS A 51 -25.08 19.17 2.27
CA LYS A 51 -25.04 19.68 0.89
C LYS A 51 -26.21 20.61 0.55
N GLU A 52 -27.36 20.43 1.20
CA GLU A 52 -28.48 21.38 1.09
C GLU A 52 -28.08 22.80 1.51
N ILE A 53 -27.23 22.92 2.54
CA ILE A 53 -26.81 24.22 3.10
C ILE A 53 -25.51 24.70 2.45
N TYR A 54 -24.57 23.79 2.21
CA TYR A 54 -23.24 24.07 1.67
C TYR A 54 -22.95 23.18 0.45
N PRO A 55 -23.47 23.54 -0.74
CA PRO A 55 -23.29 22.74 -1.96
C PRO A 55 -21.82 22.56 -2.39
N ASP A 56 -20.94 23.46 -1.96
CA ASP A 56 -19.50 23.45 -2.23
C ASP A 56 -18.70 22.54 -1.28
N MET A 57 -19.31 21.98 -0.23
CA MET A 57 -18.64 21.03 0.65
C MET A 57 -18.41 19.67 -0.01
N GLU A 58 -17.16 19.23 -0.01
CA GLU A 58 -16.80 17.88 -0.41
C GLU A 58 -17.00 16.91 0.75
N ILE A 59 -17.78 15.84 0.50
CA ILE A 59 -18.14 14.87 1.53
C ILE A 59 -17.64 13.48 1.14
N THR A 60 -16.91 12.86 2.05
CA THR A 60 -16.44 11.48 1.97
C THR A 60 -17.19 10.63 2.99
N LEU A 61 -17.87 9.58 2.54
CA LEU A 61 -18.69 8.72 3.40
C LEU A 61 -17.91 7.46 3.75
N GLY A 62 -17.75 7.20 5.05
CA GLY A 62 -16.95 6.09 5.52
C GLY A 62 -17.43 4.72 5.04
N HIS A 63 -18.75 4.51 4.94
CA HIS A 63 -19.28 3.24 4.44
C HIS A 63 -18.96 2.97 2.96
N ARG A 64 -18.68 4.01 2.16
CA ARG A 64 -18.26 3.87 0.76
C ARG A 64 -16.75 3.67 0.61
N ILE A 65 -15.97 4.11 1.60
CA ILE A 65 -14.52 3.89 1.66
C ILE A 65 -14.21 2.48 2.15
N SER A 66 -14.95 1.99 3.15
CA SER A 66 -14.75 0.65 3.68
C SER A 66 -16.01 0.06 4.32
N GLY A 67 -16.45 -1.08 3.79
CA GLY A 67 -17.54 -1.88 4.37
C GLY A 67 -17.10 -2.73 5.58
N TYR A 68 -15.83 -2.72 5.96
CA TYR A 68 -15.34 -3.52 7.08
C TYR A 68 -15.82 -2.97 8.44
N LEU A 69 -16.10 -3.90 9.35
CA LEU A 69 -16.24 -3.59 10.77
C LEU A 69 -14.88 -3.11 11.32
N ASN A 70 -14.89 -2.49 12.51
CA ASN A 70 -13.82 -1.68 13.10
C ASN A 70 -13.98 -0.17 12.82
N TYR A 71 -14.85 0.45 13.61
CA TYR A 71 -15.21 1.86 13.51
C TYR A 71 -13.99 2.82 13.63
N PRO A 72 -13.07 2.66 14.62
CA PRO A 72 -11.87 3.49 14.69
C PRO A 72 -11.01 3.46 13.43
N ARG A 73 -10.71 2.26 12.89
CA ARG A 73 -9.90 2.16 11.67
C ARG A 73 -10.59 2.77 10.45
N ARG A 74 -11.92 2.61 10.33
CA ARG A 74 -12.71 3.24 9.26
C ARG A 74 -12.65 4.76 9.32
N ILE A 75 -12.70 5.35 10.51
CA ILE A 75 -12.54 6.81 10.68
C ILE A 75 -11.21 7.26 10.08
N ILE A 76 -10.10 6.60 10.46
CA ILE A 76 -8.77 6.95 9.96
C ILE A 76 -8.69 6.80 8.45
N THR A 77 -9.15 5.67 7.89
CA THR A 77 -9.10 5.45 6.43
C THR A 77 -9.93 6.48 5.68
N THR A 78 -11.14 6.80 6.15
CA THR A 78 -12.02 7.79 5.53
C THR A 78 -11.41 9.19 5.60
N TRP A 79 -10.79 9.53 6.73
CA TRP A 79 -10.09 10.79 6.91
C TRP A 79 -8.88 10.93 5.97
N LEU A 80 -8.03 9.90 5.85
CA LEU A 80 -6.90 9.88 4.93
C LEU A 80 -7.35 9.99 3.46
N THR A 81 -8.42 9.31 3.10
CA THR A 81 -9.02 9.43 1.76
C THR A 81 -9.51 10.86 1.51
N ALA A 82 -10.25 11.46 2.44
CA ALA A 82 -10.75 12.82 2.30
C ALA A 82 -9.61 13.85 2.20
N ALA A 83 -8.53 13.66 2.97
CA ALA A 83 -7.39 14.56 3.00
C ALA A 83 -6.55 14.51 1.71
N THR A 84 -6.51 13.37 1.02
CA THR A 84 -5.65 13.17 -0.17
C THR A 84 -6.38 13.38 -1.49
N LYS A 85 -7.72 13.44 -1.48
CA LYS A 85 -8.55 13.50 -2.70
C LYS A 85 -8.19 14.64 -3.65
N LYS A 86 -8.01 15.86 -3.12
CA LYS A 86 -7.68 17.04 -3.94
C LYS A 86 -6.33 16.90 -4.65
N ALA A 87 -5.27 16.59 -3.89
CA ALA A 87 -3.93 16.40 -4.46
C ALA A 87 -3.92 15.27 -5.50
N TYR A 88 -4.71 14.22 -5.26
CA TYR A 88 -4.83 13.12 -6.21
C TYR A 88 -5.54 13.52 -7.51
N ARG A 89 -6.60 14.35 -7.46
CA ARG A 89 -7.22 14.91 -8.67
C ARG A 89 -6.25 15.73 -9.50
N GLU A 90 -5.47 16.58 -8.84
CA GLU A 90 -4.43 17.38 -9.52
C GLU A 90 -3.39 16.46 -10.20
N PHE A 91 -3.01 15.37 -9.54
CA PHE A 91 -2.16 14.34 -10.13
C PHE A 91 -2.79 13.67 -11.37
N ILE A 92 -4.05 13.24 -11.30
CA ILE A 92 -4.77 12.64 -12.45
C ILE A 92 -4.79 13.62 -13.63
N ILE A 93 -5.19 14.88 -13.39
CA ILE A 93 -5.23 15.91 -14.43
C ILE A 93 -3.84 16.13 -15.04
N GLY A 94 -2.79 16.11 -14.22
CA GLY A 94 -1.40 16.19 -14.70
C GLY A 94 -1.04 15.04 -15.64
N VAL A 95 -1.40 13.80 -15.29
CA VAL A 95 -1.18 12.61 -16.13
C VAL A 95 -1.97 12.72 -17.43
N GLU A 96 -3.26 13.04 -17.38
CA GLU A 96 -4.12 13.19 -18.57
C GLU A 96 -3.61 14.26 -19.54
N ASN A 97 -3.15 15.40 -19.01
CA ASN A 97 -2.57 16.47 -19.82
C ASN A 97 -1.29 16.01 -20.54
N VAL A 98 -0.43 15.25 -19.87
CA VAL A 98 0.79 14.69 -20.48
C VAL A 98 0.43 13.71 -21.58
N LEU A 99 -0.50 12.79 -21.33
CA LEU A 99 -0.93 11.80 -22.32
C LEU A 99 -1.54 12.46 -23.55
N THR A 100 -2.40 13.46 -23.34
CA THR A 100 -3.02 14.24 -24.42
C THR A 100 -1.96 14.99 -25.23
N LYS A 101 -1.00 15.64 -24.56
CA LYS A 101 0.10 16.36 -25.21
C LYS A 101 0.93 15.47 -26.14
N TYR A 102 1.14 14.21 -25.77
CA TYR A 102 1.91 13.24 -26.57
C TYR A 102 1.05 12.33 -27.45
N GLY A 103 -0.28 12.52 -27.50
CA GLY A 103 -1.19 11.72 -28.32
C GLY A 103 -1.29 10.25 -27.89
N ILE A 104 -1.10 9.95 -26.60
CA ILE A 104 -1.17 8.58 -26.06
C ILE A 104 -2.60 8.27 -25.65
N SER A 105 -3.19 7.22 -26.23
CA SER A 105 -4.61 6.84 -26.04
C SER A 105 -4.81 5.48 -25.37
N CYS A 106 -3.78 4.89 -24.75
CA CYS A 106 -3.90 3.60 -24.07
C CYS A 106 -4.58 3.74 -22.70
N PRO A 107 -5.22 2.67 -22.18
CA PRO A 107 -5.72 2.65 -20.81
C PRO A 107 -4.60 2.89 -19.79
N VAL A 108 -4.89 3.71 -18.78
CA VAL A 108 -3.94 4.05 -17.71
C VAL A 108 -4.36 3.35 -16.44
N TYR A 109 -3.40 2.62 -15.87
CA TYR A 109 -3.56 1.92 -14.61
C TYR A 109 -2.62 2.50 -13.57
N ILE A 110 -3.01 2.42 -12.29
CA ILE A 110 -2.16 2.79 -11.17
C ILE A 110 -1.99 1.62 -10.21
N MET A 111 -0.79 1.51 -9.67
CA MET A 111 -0.44 0.54 -8.63
C MET A 111 -1.13 0.90 -7.31
N LYS A 112 -1.72 -0.10 -6.67
CA LYS A 112 -2.25 -0.02 -5.31
C LYS A 112 -1.24 -0.55 -4.31
N ALA A 113 -1.53 -0.27 -3.04
CA ALA A 113 -0.75 -0.74 -1.91
C ALA A 113 -0.69 -2.27 -1.79
N ASP A 114 -1.67 -2.99 -2.37
CA ASP A 114 -1.76 -4.46 -2.36
C ASP A 114 -0.96 -5.15 -3.46
N GLY A 115 -0.24 -4.38 -4.29
CA GLY A 115 0.58 -4.90 -5.40
C GLY A 115 -0.20 -5.22 -6.68
N GLY A 116 -1.51 -4.99 -6.71
CA GLY A 116 -2.28 -5.02 -7.95
C GLY A 116 -2.55 -3.63 -8.50
N VAL A 117 -3.17 -3.57 -9.68
CA VAL A 117 -3.47 -2.31 -10.37
C VAL A 117 -4.97 -2.07 -10.52
N ILE A 118 -5.37 -0.81 -10.69
CA ILE A 118 -6.73 -0.42 -11.09
C ILE A 118 -6.67 0.73 -12.11
N PRO A 119 -7.71 0.91 -12.94
CA PRO A 119 -7.81 2.07 -13.81
C PRO A 119 -7.74 3.39 -13.03
N ILE A 120 -7.02 4.37 -13.59
CA ILE A 120 -6.70 5.63 -12.89
C ILE A 120 -7.96 6.43 -12.48
N ASN A 121 -9.02 6.36 -13.28
CA ASN A 121 -10.29 7.05 -13.05
C ASN A 121 -11.05 6.51 -11.82
N GLU A 122 -10.83 5.27 -11.41
CA GLU A 122 -11.49 4.69 -10.24
C GLU A 122 -10.89 5.15 -8.92
N VAL A 123 -9.62 5.54 -8.96
CA VAL A 123 -8.84 5.79 -7.75
C VAL A 123 -9.29 7.06 -7.06
N GLU A 124 -9.92 8.00 -7.78
CA GLU A 124 -10.46 9.22 -7.18
C GLU A 124 -11.44 8.94 -6.03
N SER A 125 -12.14 7.79 -6.10
CA SER A 125 -13.06 7.36 -5.04
C SER A 125 -12.33 6.88 -3.77
N SER A 126 -11.09 6.41 -3.89
CA SER A 126 -10.29 5.86 -2.78
C SER A 126 -8.77 6.04 -3.00
N PRO A 127 -8.26 7.29 -3.07
CA PRO A 127 -6.84 7.57 -3.29
C PRO A 127 -5.93 7.00 -2.20
N ALA A 128 -6.44 6.82 -0.98
CA ALA A 128 -5.67 6.21 0.10
C ALA A 128 -5.24 4.76 -0.23
N ALA A 129 -5.92 4.06 -1.15
CA ALA A 129 -5.55 2.72 -1.59
C ALA A 129 -4.20 2.67 -2.35
N THR A 130 -3.66 3.80 -2.81
CA THR A 130 -2.36 3.87 -3.50
C THR A 130 -1.20 4.30 -2.59
N VAL A 131 -1.43 4.36 -1.28
CA VAL A 131 -0.36 4.57 -0.30
C VAL A 131 0.70 3.46 -0.46
N TYR A 132 1.98 3.82 -0.40
CA TYR A 132 3.09 2.88 -0.62
C TYR A 132 3.03 2.11 -1.96
N SER A 133 2.40 2.68 -2.99
CA SER A 133 2.37 2.09 -4.34
C SER A 133 3.75 1.89 -4.96
N GLY A 134 4.71 2.78 -4.69
CA GLY A 134 6.11 2.62 -5.12
C GLY A 134 6.76 1.35 -4.53
N PRO A 135 6.86 1.23 -3.19
CA PRO A 135 7.35 0.01 -2.54
C PRO A 135 6.59 -1.24 -2.95
N ALA A 136 5.27 -1.17 -3.12
CA ALA A 136 4.49 -2.30 -3.61
C ALA A 136 4.88 -2.71 -5.04
N ALA A 137 5.07 -1.75 -5.94
CA ALA A 137 5.57 -2.01 -7.30
C ALA A 137 6.97 -2.65 -7.26
N SER A 138 7.84 -2.17 -6.37
CA SER A 138 9.18 -2.74 -6.18
C SER A 138 9.14 -4.19 -5.68
N THR A 139 8.29 -4.51 -4.70
CA THR A 139 8.10 -5.90 -4.24
C THR A 139 7.54 -6.80 -5.34
N VAL A 140 6.56 -6.31 -6.11
CA VAL A 140 5.98 -7.05 -7.25
C VAL A 140 7.02 -7.27 -8.35
N GLY A 141 7.84 -6.25 -8.63
CA GLY A 141 8.95 -6.33 -9.58
C GLY A 141 10.02 -7.33 -9.16
N ALA A 142 10.43 -7.29 -7.89
CA ALA A 142 11.33 -8.30 -7.33
C ALA A 142 10.73 -9.71 -7.43
N ALA A 143 9.44 -9.86 -7.12
CA ALA A 143 8.75 -11.14 -7.27
C ALA A 143 8.74 -11.63 -8.72
N ALA A 144 8.63 -10.73 -9.70
CA ALA A 144 8.66 -11.07 -11.12
C ALA A 144 10.05 -11.45 -11.65
N LEU A 145 11.10 -10.88 -11.06
CA LEU A 145 12.50 -11.13 -11.40
C LEU A 145 13.11 -12.33 -10.66
N LEU A 146 12.49 -12.77 -9.56
CA LEU A 146 12.88 -13.99 -8.86
C LEU A 146 12.51 -15.24 -9.65
N ALA A 147 13.40 -16.23 -9.61
CA ALA A 147 13.18 -17.51 -10.24
C ALA A 147 12.07 -18.29 -9.52
N GLY A 148 10.95 -18.52 -10.20
CA GLY A 148 9.90 -19.42 -9.72
C GLY A 148 9.28 -19.03 -8.36
N ASN A 149 9.22 -19.99 -7.43
CA ASN A 149 8.54 -19.84 -6.14
C ASN A 149 9.53 -19.65 -4.99
N GLU A 150 10.58 -18.87 -5.19
CA GLU A 150 11.53 -18.54 -4.12
C GLU A 150 10.90 -17.62 -3.07
N SER A 151 11.34 -17.78 -1.82
CA SER A 151 11.06 -16.85 -0.75
C SER A 151 12.30 -15.99 -0.51
N ALA A 152 12.11 -14.69 -0.34
CA ALA A 152 13.22 -13.76 -0.13
C ALA A 152 12.80 -12.50 0.62
N VAL A 153 13.75 -11.90 1.32
CA VAL A 153 13.64 -10.51 1.80
C VAL A 153 14.01 -9.60 0.63
N VAL A 154 13.19 -8.59 0.36
CA VAL A 154 13.47 -7.59 -0.68
C VAL A 154 13.86 -6.28 -0.03
N MET A 155 14.93 -5.69 -0.52
CA MET A 155 15.48 -4.40 -0.13
C MET A 155 15.54 -3.48 -1.35
N ASP A 156 14.61 -2.53 -1.43
CA ASP A 156 14.60 -1.49 -2.46
C ASP A 156 15.28 -0.22 -1.97
N VAL A 157 16.48 0.05 -2.48
CA VAL A 157 17.28 1.22 -2.09
C VAL A 157 17.02 2.36 -3.07
N GLY A 158 16.12 3.24 -2.67
CA GLY A 158 15.85 4.51 -3.35
C GLY A 158 16.80 5.63 -2.90
N GLY A 159 16.51 6.85 -3.35
CA GLY A 159 17.29 8.04 -2.95
C GLY A 159 17.03 8.45 -1.49
N SER A 160 15.77 8.45 -1.04
CA SER A 160 15.45 8.92 0.33
C SER A 160 15.36 7.80 1.36
N THR A 161 14.83 6.66 0.95
CA THR A 161 14.48 5.54 1.83
C THR A 161 14.98 4.23 1.26
N THR A 162 15.12 3.25 2.13
CA THR A 162 15.22 1.84 1.77
C THR A 162 13.91 1.16 2.17
N ASP A 163 13.19 0.60 1.21
CA ASP A 163 11.92 -0.08 1.44
C ASP A 163 12.14 -1.59 1.56
N LEU A 164 11.61 -2.18 2.62
CA LEU A 164 11.78 -3.58 2.98
C LEU A 164 10.46 -4.32 2.85
N SER A 165 10.52 -5.52 2.27
CA SER A 165 9.35 -6.38 2.10
C SER A 165 9.74 -7.86 2.10
N LEU A 166 8.74 -8.74 2.19
CA LEU A 166 8.93 -10.18 2.22
C LEU A 166 8.15 -10.84 1.08
N ILE A 167 8.81 -11.76 0.38
CA ILE A 167 8.19 -12.65 -0.60
C ILE A 167 8.25 -14.07 -0.03
N LEU A 168 7.12 -14.77 -0.06
CA LEU A 168 6.98 -16.14 0.41
C LEU A 168 6.44 -17.01 -0.72
N SER A 169 7.21 -18.02 -1.12
CA SER A 169 6.89 -18.91 -2.23
C SER A 169 6.49 -18.17 -3.51
N GLY A 170 7.24 -17.12 -3.87
CA GLY A 170 6.98 -16.28 -5.04
C GLY A 170 5.81 -15.30 -4.90
N VAL A 171 5.18 -15.19 -3.72
CA VAL A 171 4.05 -14.30 -3.45
C VAL A 171 4.44 -13.24 -2.41
N PRO A 172 4.26 -11.94 -2.70
CA PRO A 172 4.44 -10.89 -1.71
C PRO A 172 3.59 -11.10 -0.45
N LEU A 173 4.18 -10.90 0.73
CA LEU A 173 3.47 -11.02 2.01
C LEU A 173 2.45 -9.87 2.15
N ALA A 174 1.20 -10.23 2.38
CA ALA A 174 0.12 -9.27 2.63
C ALA A 174 0.09 -8.83 4.11
N ALA A 175 -0.23 -7.55 4.33
CA ALA A 175 -0.55 -7.01 5.66
C ALA A 175 -2.02 -7.29 5.99
N THR A 176 -2.31 -8.48 6.53
CA THR A 176 -3.68 -8.96 6.77
C THR A 176 -4.46 -8.06 7.73
N ASN A 177 -3.76 -7.40 8.65
CA ASN A 177 -4.37 -6.49 9.62
C ASN A 177 -4.67 -5.09 9.08
N GLY A 178 -4.38 -4.84 7.79
CA GLY A 178 -4.42 -3.52 7.17
C GLY A 178 -3.15 -2.72 7.43
N LEU A 179 -2.92 -1.70 6.61
CA LEU A 179 -1.68 -0.93 6.69
C LEU A 179 -1.62 -0.03 7.93
N LYS A 180 -0.44 0.03 8.54
CA LYS A 180 -0.10 1.04 9.55
C LYS A 180 0.53 2.25 8.85
N ILE A 181 -0.11 3.40 8.97
CA ILE A 181 0.37 4.67 8.44
C ILE A 181 0.67 5.58 9.62
N ALA A 182 1.93 5.95 9.79
CA ALA A 182 2.45 6.54 11.02
C ALA A 182 2.04 5.68 12.25
N ASN A 183 1.24 6.24 13.16
CA ASN A 183 0.75 5.55 14.35
C ASN A 183 -0.67 4.99 14.22
N TYR A 184 -1.27 5.07 13.03
CA TYR A 184 -2.65 4.68 12.82
C TYR A 184 -2.78 3.42 11.97
N LEU A 185 -3.52 2.44 12.50
CA LEU A 185 -3.88 1.25 11.76
C LEU A 185 -5.13 1.52 10.92
N THR A 186 -5.08 1.15 9.65
CA THR A 186 -6.12 1.47 8.65
C THR A 186 -6.85 0.21 8.20
N GLN A 187 -7.91 0.38 7.40
CA GLN A 187 -8.57 -0.71 6.66
C GLN A 187 -8.05 -0.83 5.22
N ILE A 188 -6.93 -0.19 4.90
CA ILE A 188 -6.33 -0.25 3.57
C ILE A 188 -5.62 -1.60 3.45
N LYS A 189 -6.01 -2.39 2.45
CA LYS A 189 -5.30 -3.62 2.08
C LYS A 189 -3.97 -3.24 1.46
N GLY A 190 -2.90 -3.90 1.88
CA GLY A 190 -1.58 -3.65 1.34
C GLY A 190 -0.60 -4.77 1.60
N LEU A 191 0.61 -4.62 1.09
CA LEU A 191 1.72 -5.51 1.40
C LEU A 191 2.34 -5.18 2.76
N ALA A 192 2.96 -6.17 3.39
CA ALA A 192 3.69 -6.02 4.64
C ALA A 192 5.04 -5.33 4.38
N LEU A 193 5.01 -3.99 4.33
CA LEU A 193 6.11 -3.13 3.93
C LEU A 193 6.59 -2.26 5.10
N LYS A 194 7.86 -1.85 5.03
CA LYS A 194 8.42 -0.83 5.92
C LYS A 194 9.48 -0.01 5.20
N SER A 195 9.50 1.29 5.48
CA SER A 195 10.52 2.19 4.96
C SER A 195 11.53 2.52 6.05
N VAL A 196 12.80 2.40 5.72
CA VAL A 196 13.95 2.81 6.55
C VAL A 196 14.49 4.11 5.99
N ALA A 197 14.74 5.10 6.85
CA ALA A 197 15.40 6.36 6.47
C ALA A 197 16.92 6.14 6.28
N ALA A 198 17.26 5.40 5.22
CA ALA A 198 18.61 5.02 4.82
C ALA A 198 18.65 4.83 3.29
N GLY A 199 18.35 5.89 2.52
CA GLY A 199 18.46 5.89 1.07
C GLY A 199 19.84 6.32 0.56
N GLY A 200 20.09 6.18 -0.74
CA GLY A 200 21.35 6.57 -1.38
C GLY A 200 21.64 8.08 -1.30
N ASP A 201 20.61 8.93 -1.34
CA ASP A 201 20.73 10.38 -1.18
C ASP A 201 20.65 10.83 0.29
N ALA A 202 20.80 9.92 1.25
CA ALA A 202 20.95 10.27 2.65
C ALA A 202 22.22 11.13 2.83
N PRO A 203 22.11 12.39 3.27
CA PRO A 203 23.27 13.26 3.42
C PRO A 203 24.21 12.77 4.53
N VAL A 204 25.50 12.96 4.32
CA VAL A 204 26.54 12.68 5.31
C VAL A 204 26.88 13.97 6.04
N GLU A 205 26.88 13.93 7.37
CA GLU A 205 27.47 14.96 8.21
C GLU A 205 28.65 14.37 9.00
N MET A 206 29.56 15.23 9.45
CA MET A 206 30.62 14.82 10.38
C MET A 206 30.23 15.19 11.81
N ARG A 207 30.19 14.20 12.71
CA ARG A 207 29.95 14.40 14.15
C ARG A 207 31.17 13.97 14.94
N GLY A 208 31.94 14.96 15.41
CA GLY A 208 33.28 14.69 15.93
C GLY A 208 34.19 14.28 14.77
N THR A 209 34.71 13.06 14.80
CA THR A 209 35.53 12.49 13.71
C THR A 209 34.79 11.47 12.84
N GLN A 210 33.58 11.08 13.23
CA GLN A 210 32.84 10.02 12.55
C GLN A 210 31.81 10.60 11.58
N PRO A 211 31.51 9.90 10.47
CA PRO A 211 30.36 10.23 9.65
C PRO A 211 29.05 10.04 10.42
N PHE A 212 27.98 10.65 9.94
CA PHE A 212 26.63 10.46 10.44
C PHE A 212 25.64 10.64 9.29
N LEU A 213 24.82 9.61 9.03
CA LEU A 213 23.79 9.67 8.00
C LEU A 213 22.53 10.38 8.51
N LEU A 214 22.12 11.41 7.79
CA LEU A 214 20.86 12.11 8.04
C LEU A 214 19.68 11.41 7.38
N GLU A 215 18.53 11.48 8.04
CA GLU A 215 17.29 10.87 7.55
C GLU A 215 16.59 11.70 6.48
N LYS A 216 16.78 13.04 6.50
CA LYS A 216 16.10 13.95 5.59
C LYS A 216 17.00 14.27 4.39
N ARG A 217 16.56 13.85 3.20
CA ARG A 217 17.19 14.18 1.91
C ARG A 217 17.35 15.69 1.73
N ARG A 218 18.53 16.13 1.26
CA ARG A 218 18.86 17.54 0.96
C ARG A 218 19.12 17.80 -0.54
N GLY A 219 18.93 16.81 -1.39
CA GLY A 219 19.19 16.86 -2.82
C GLY A 219 19.52 15.48 -3.35
N GLU A 220 19.97 15.40 -4.60
CA GLU A 220 20.67 14.22 -5.10
C GLU A 220 22.13 14.19 -4.65
N ALA A 221 22.81 13.06 -4.82
CA ALA A 221 24.23 12.91 -4.55
C ALA A 221 25.11 13.83 -5.43
N VAL A 222 26.31 14.17 -4.96
CA VAL A 222 27.25 15.07 -5.68
C VAL A 222 27.68 14.48 -7.03
N CYS A 223 27.88 13.17 -7.10
CA CYS A 223 28.19 12.49 -8.36
C CYS A 223 27.06 12.55 -9.41
N PHE A 224 25.87 13.01 -9.03
CA PHE A 224 24.74 13.32 -9.90
C PHE A 224 24.52 14.82 -10.14
N GLY A 225 25.35 15.70 -9.55
CA GLY A 225 25.23 17.16 -9.64
C GLY A 225 24.66 17.83 -8.38
N GLY A 226 24.46 17.07 -7.30
CA GLY A 226 23.99 17.57 -6.02
C GLY A 226 24.99 18.43 -5.26
N ALA A 227 24.50 19.13 -4.23
CA ALA A 227 25.27 20.08 -3.44
C ALA A 227 25.90 19.51 -2.16
N TYR A 228 25.43 18.34 -1.68
CA TYR A 228 25.84 17.78 -0.39
C TYR A 228 26.30 16.32 -0.58
N PRO A 229 27.41 15.89 0.04
CA PRO A 229 27.84 14.49 -0.02
C PRO A 229 26.80 13.55 0.60
N THR A 230 26.56 12.41 -0.05
CA THR A 230 25.57 11.41 0.39
C THR A 230 26.15 9.99 0.53
N LEU A 231 25.32 9.04 0.97
CA LEU A 231 25.65 7.62 0.97
C LEU A 231 26.06 7.11 -0.43
N THR A 232 25.40 7.57 -1.49
CA THR A 232 25.76 7.22 -2.87
C THR A 232 27.13 7.74 -3.26
N ASP A 233 27.54 8.91 -2.75
CA ASP A 233 28.92 9.39 -2.97
C ASP A 233 29.95 8.52 -2.24
N ALA A 234 29.65 8.06 -1.03
CA ALA A 234 30.51 7.10 -0.32
C ALA A 234 30.66 5.78 -1.10
N LEU A 235 29.54 5.24 -1.62
CA LEU A 235 29.56 4.05 -2.49
C LEU A 235 30.34 4.30 -3.78
N ASN A 236 30.18 5.47 -4.39
CA ASN A 236 30.89 5.84 -5.61
C ASN A 236 32.40 5.95 -5.39
N ILE A 237 32.83 6.43 -4.22
CA ILE A 237 34.26 6.49 -3.83
C ILE A 237 34.87 5.09 -3.74
N LEU A 238 34.20 4.13 -3.09
CA LEU A 238 34.77 2.80 -2.84
C LEU A 238 34.54 1.79 -3.96
N ASP A 239 33.31 1.72 -4.48
CA ASP A 239 32.87 0.65 -5.38
C ASP A 239 32.78 1.13 -6.84
N GLY A 240 32.72 2.45 -7.06
CA GLY A 240 32.51 3.07 -8.36
C GLY A 240 31.06 2.91 -8.86
N VAL A 241 30.38 4.02 -9.14
CA VAL A 241 29.05 4.00 -9.77
C VAL A 241 29.19 4.24 -11.28
N PRO A 242 28.76 3.30 -12.15
CA PRO A 242 28.93 3.43 -13.59
C PRO A 242 28.39 4.75 -14.16
N GLY A 243 29.22 5.44 -14.95
CA GLY A 243 28.85 6.69 -15.62
C GLY A 243 28.78 7.91 -14.70
N LYS A 244 29.42 7.86 -13.52
CA LYS A 244 29.41 8.96 -12.53
C LYS A 244 30.81 9.48 -12.23
N ASN A 245 30.89 10.74 -11.80
CA ASN A 245 32.16 11.40 -11.52
C ASN A 245 32.65 11.04 -10.11
N GLN A 246 33.48 10.01 -10.01
CA GLN A 246 34.11 9.59 -8.76
C GLN A 246 35.01 10.67 -8.14
N GLY A 247 35.70 11.45 -8.99
CA GLY A 247 36.52 12.58 -8.53
C GLY A 247 35.68 13.65 -7.83
N ALA A 248 34.47 13.94 -8.32
CA ALA A 248 33.55 14.88 -7.67
C ALA A 248 33.11 14.39 -6.29
N SER A 249 32.81 13.10 -6.10
CA SER A 249 32.50 12.54 -4.78
C SER A 249 33.70 12.67 -3.82
N LEU A 250 34.90 12.36 -4.29
CA LEU A 250 36.14 12.46 -3.51
C LEU A 250 36.40 13.92 -3.07
N GLU A 251 36.38 14.86 -4.00
CA GLU A 251 36.56 16.29 -3.73
C GLU A 251 35.49 16.81 -2.76
N ALA A 252 34.24 16.36 -2.88
CA ALA A 252 33.17 16.77 -1.99
C ALA A 252 33.42 16.30 -0.55
N PHE A 253 33.90 15.07 -0.33
CA PHE A 253 34.26 14.58 1.00
C PHE A 253 35.45 15.35 1.59
N ILE A 254 36.49 15.60 0.79
CA ILE A 254 37.66 16.42 1.19
C ILE A 254 37.21 17.81 1.64
N ASN A 255 36.47 18.51 0.78
CA ASN A 255 36.10 19.91 1.00
C ASN A 255 35.08 20.07 2.13
N THR A 256 34.08 19.18 2.21
CA THR A 256 32.99 19.31 3.19
C THR A 256 33.44 18.94 4.60
N PHE A 257 34.28 17.91 4.73
CA PHE A 257 34.68 17.36 6.02
C PHE A 257 36.12 17.68 6.42
N SER A 258 36.85 18.45 5.59
CA SER A 258 38.27 18.80 5.81
C SER A 258 39.18 17.57 5.97
N LEU A 259 38.89 16.52 5.19
CA LEU A 259 39.64 15.25 5.21
C LEU A 259 40.80 15.30 4.21
N THR A 260 41.90 14.60 4.49
CA THR A 260 42.91 14.29 3.48
C THR A 260 42.42 13.19 2.54
N GLU A 261 42.99 13.11 1.34
CA GLU A 261 42.65 12.05 0.37
C GLU A 261 42.77 10.64 0.96
N SER A 262 43.77 10.41 1.82
CA SER A 262 43.96 9.15 2.54
C SER A 262 42.92 8.86 3.63
N GLN A 263 42.23 9.88 4.15
CA GLN A 263 41.18 9.74 5.16
C GLN A 263 39.80 9.51 4.55
N VAL A 264 39.60 9.82 3.26
CA VAL A 264 38.28 9.69 2.63
C VAL A 264 37.82 8.23 2.52
N PRO A 265 38.63 7.25 2.05
CA PRO A 265 38.20 5.85 1.97
C PRO A 265 37.71 5.26 3.31
N PRO A 266 38.43 5.37 4.44
CA PRO A 266 37.93 4.84 5.72
C PRO A 266 36.67 5.59 6.22
N PHE A 267 36.55 6.89 5.95
CA PHE A 267 35.35 7.66 6.30
C PHE A 267 34.13 7.23 5.45
N ALA A 268 34.34 6.96 4.15
CA ALA A 268 33.32 6.41 3.27
C ALA A 268 32.90 4.99 3.70
N GLU A 269 33.86 4.15 4.10
CA GLU A 269 33.59 2.80 4.60
C GLU A 269 32.74 2.83 5.87
N GLU A 270 33.05 3.73 6.82
CA GLU A 270 32.24 3.91 8.02
C GLU A 270 30.84 4.46 7.72
N THR A 271 30.72 5.36 6.73
CA THR A 271 29.42 5.87 6.26
C THR A 271 28.55 4.72 5.74
N ILE A 272 29.12 3.83 4.92
CA ILE A 272 28.42 2.66 4.38
C ILE A 272 28.08 1.68 5.51
N ALA A 273 29.00 1.44 6.44
CA ALA A 273 28.77 0.57 7.59
C ALA A 273 27.57 1.04 8.44
N GLN A 274 27.40 2.35 8.64
CA GLN A 274 26.22 2.88 9.34
C GLN A 274 24.92 2.57 8.62
N ALA A 275 24.88 2.72 7.28
CA ALA A 275 23.70 2.36 6.50
C ALA A 275 23.40 0.86 6.58
N VAL A 276 24.43 0.03 6.41
CA VAL A 276 24.33 -1.43 6.47
C VAL A 276 23.79 -1.88 7.82
N ASN A 277 24.34 -1.39 8.92
CA ASN A 277 23.90 -1.72 10.27
C ASN A 277 22.45 -1.28 10.50
N LYS A 278 22.09 -0.05 10.11
CA LYS A 278 20.72 0.46 10.27
C LYS A 278 19.70 -0.39 9.50
N ILE A 279 20.01 -0.77 8.26
CA ILE A 279 19.14 -1.60 7.43
C ILE A 279 19.04 -3.02 8.00
N ALA A 280 20.17 -3.63 8.36
CA ALA A 280 20.20 -4.99 8.91
C ALA A 280 19.47 -5.09 10.26
N GLU A 281 19.63 -4.12 11.16
CA GLU A 281 18.87 -4.05 12.41
C GLU A 281 17.37 -3.95 12.17
N GLU A 282 16.94 -3.14 11.20
CA GLU A 282 15.51 -3.03 10.90
C GLU A 282 14.97 -4.32 10.28
N ILE A 283 15.72 -4.97 9.38
CA ILE A 283 15.35 -6.30 8.87
C ILE A 283 15.20 -7.29 10.04
N LYS A 284 16.15 -7.34 10.99
CA LYS A 284 16.08 -8.22 12.18
C LYS A 284 14.81 -7.98 12.99
N LYS A 285 14.39 -6.73 13.20
CA LYS A 285 13.11 -6.39 13.88
C LYS A 285 11.90 -6.81 13.07
N MET A 286 11.93 -6.55 11.77
CA MET A 286 10.83 -6.86 10.86
C MET A 286 10.57 -8.35 10.70
N ILE A 287 11.59 -9.20 10.80
CA ILE A 287 11.42 -10.67 10.80
C ILE A 287 10.41 -11.08 11.87
N ILE A 288 10.50 -10.50 13.07
CA ILE A 288 9.59 -10.78 14.18
C ILE A 288 8.17 -10.28 13.84
N GLU A 289 8.05 -9.04 13.34
CA GLU A 289 6.76 -8.46 12.95
C GLU A 289 6.08 -9.27 11.82
N TRP A 290 6.84 -9.71 10.81
CA TRP A 290 6.34 -10.51 9.69
C TRP A 290 5.93 -11.92 10.12
N GLN A 291 6.69 -12.55 11.00
CA GLN A 291 6.36 -13.88 11.51
C GLN A 291 5.04 -13.88 12.28
N ASP A 292 4.67 -12.76 12.91
CA ASP A 292 3.38 -12.62 13.59
C ASP A 292 2.22 -12.30 12.66
N GLU A 293 2.46 -12.00 11.37
CA GLU A 293 1.36 -11.75 10.44
C GLU A 293 0.62 -13.05 10.07
N PRO A 294 -0.73 -13.03 10.06
CA PRO A 294 -1.53 -14.22 9.77
C PRO A 294 -1.19 -14.87 8.42
N ALA A 295 -0.87 -14.07 7.40
CA ALA A 295 -0.47 -14.58 6.10
C ALA A 295 0.84 -15.38 6.15
N TYR A 296 1.79 -14.97 6.99
CA TYR A 296 3.03 -15.73 7.23
C TYR A 296 2.72 -17.05 7.95
N ARG A 297 1.90 -17.01 9.00
CA ARG A 297 1.54 -18.21 9.78
C ARG A 297 0.82 -19.26 8.95
N VAL A 298 -0.09 -18.84 8.08
CA VAL A 298 -0.75 -19.74 7.13
C VAL A 298 0.27 -20.34 6.16
N TRP A 299 1.16 -19.52 5.61
CA TRP A 299 2.24 -20.00 4.74
C TRP A 299 3.12 -21.03 5.45
N GLU A 300 3.53 -20.76 6.68
CA GLU A 300 4.37 -21.61 7.53
C GLU A 300 3.76 -23.01 7.74
N VAL A 301 2.46 -23.09 8.04
CA VAL A 301 1.73 -24.37 8.21
C VAL A 301 1.64 -25.17 6.91
N LEU A 302 1.61 -24.50 5.75
CA LEU A 302 1.54 -25.16 4.45
C LEU A 302 2.91 -25.67 3.97
N GLN A 303 4.01 -25.22 4.58
CA GLN A 303 5.36 -25.69 4.23
C GLN A 303 5.66 -27.04 4.89
N LYS A 304 6.35 -27.91 4.14
CA LYS A 304 6.90 -29.16 4.70
C LYS A 304 8.02 -28.87 5.70
N GLU A 305 8.87 -27.89 5.38
CA GLU A 305 9.99 -27.42 6.19
C GLU A 305 9.99 -25.89 6.18
N PRO A 306 9.27 -25.23 7.10
CA PRO A 306 9.21 -23.78 7.13
C PRO A 306 10.55 -23.23 7.62
N LEU A 307 11.32 -22.66 6.70
CA LEU A 307 12.52 -21.90 7.02
C LEU A 307 12.32 -20.45 6.61
N PHE A 308 12.75 -19.53 7.48
CA PHE A 308 12.75 -18.12 7.14
C PHE A 308 13.63 -17.90 5.90
N PRO A 309 13.24 -17.02 4.96
CA PRO A 309 14.00 -16.79 3.74
C PRO A 309 15.47 -16.45 4.00
N ASN A 310 16.37 -17.13 3.29
CA ASN A 310 17.82 -16.90 3.41
C ASN A 310 18.40 -16.06 2.27
N THR A 311 17.57 -15.59 1.32
CA THR A 311 17.98 -14.74 0.20
C THR A 311 17.58 -13.29 0.48
N LEU A 312 18.51 -12.37 0.25
CA LEU A 312 18.27 -10.92 0.25
C LEU A 312 18.35 -10.40 -1.19
N VAL A 313 17.22 -9.94 -1.72
CA VAL A 313 17.10 -9.34 -3.04
C VAL A 313 17.34 -7.84 -2.94
N GLY A 314 18.34 -7.33 -3.65
CA GLY A 314 18.56 -5.89 -3.80
C GLY A 314 17.92 -5.34 -5.06
N ILE A 315 17.15 -4.27 -4.95
CA ILE A 315 16.65 -3.49 -6.10
C ILE A 315 16.80 -1.99 -5.85
N GLY A 316 16.73 -1.19 -6.90
CA GLY A 316 16.94 0.25 -6.83
C GLY A 316 18.39 0.67 -7.12
N GLY A 317 18.62 1.98 -7.15
CA GLY A 317 19.84 2.57 -7.72
C GLY A 317 21.10 2.31 -6.89
N ALA A 318 20.99 2.34 -5.56
CA ALA A 318 22.12 2.11 -4.65
C ALA A 318 22.22 0.66 -4.16
N ALA A 319 21.33 -0.23 -4.61
CA ALA A 319 21.35 -1.64 -4.24
C ALA A 319 22.65 -2.38 -4.59
N PRO A 320 23.29 -2.16 -5.77
CA PRO A 320 24.51 -2.88 -6.11
C PRO A 320 25.63 -2.73 -5.07
N GLY A 321 25.76 -1.55 -4.45
CA GLY A 321 26.78 -1.28 -3.43
C GLY A 321 26.40 -1.73 -2.01
N LEU A 322 25.13 -2.03 -1.74
CA LEU A 322 24.64 -2.37 -0.39
C LEU A 322 24.22 -3.83 -0.23
N THR A 323 23.73 -4.48 -1.28
CA THR A 323 23.08 -5.80 -1.18
C THR A 323 23.99 -6.86 -0.60
N GLU A 324 25.23 -6.97 -1.09
CA GLU A 324 26.20 -7.94 -0.58
C GLU A 324 26.59 -7.66 0.87
N ARG A 325 26.78 -6.38 1.23
CA ARG A 325 27.17 -5.95 2.58
C ARG A 325 26.08 -6.24 3.60
N VAL A 326 24.82 -5.90 3.29
CA VAL A 326 23.67 -6.18 4.15
C VAL A 326 23.39 -7.67 4.24
N ALA A 327 23.49 -8.41 3.13
CA ALA A 327 23.31 -9.87 3.15
C ALA A 327 24.35 -10.55 4.05
N LYS A 328 25.62 -10.13 3.96
CA LYS A 328 26.71 -10.63 4.81
C LYS A 328 26.44 -10.37 6.30
N GLU A 329 26.00 -9.16 6.65
CA GLU A 329 25.65 -8.79 8.03
C GLU A 329 24.46 -9.61 8.59
N LEU A 330 23.57 -10.07 7.71
CA LEU A 330 22.42 -10.91 8.07
C LEU A 330 22.69 -12.42 7.98
N GLY A 331 23.84 -12.84 7.45
CA GLY A 331 24.10 -14.25 7.13
C GLY A 331 23.19 -14.79 6.00
N MET A 332 22.73 -13.91 5.10
CA MET A 332 21.88 -14.23 3.96
C MET A 332 22.69 -14.31 2.65
N LYS A 333 22.12 -14.94 1.63
CA LYS A 333 22.63 -14.98 0.27
C LYS A 333 22.20 -13.71 -0.47
N PRO A 334 23.13 -12.87 -0.97
CA PRO A 334 22.76 -11.72 -1.77
C PRO A 334 22.28 -12.16 -3.16
N TYR A 335 21.24 -11.50 -3.67
CA TYR A 335 20.78 -11.64 -5.04
C TYR A 335 20.48 -10.26 -5.63
N LEU A 336 21.12 -9.95 -6.76
CA LEU A 336 20.89 -8.73 -7.53
C LEU A 336 20.32 -9.14 -8.89
N PRO A 337 19.00 -9.02 -9.12
CA PRO A 337 18.39 -9.46 -10.37
C PRO A 337 18.87 -8.62 -11.57
N PRO A 338 18.83 -9.20 -12.79
CA PRO A 338 18.89 -8.41 -14.01
C PRO A 338 17.83 -7.29 -13.94
N PHE A 339 18.18 -6.07 -14.33
CA PHE A 339 17.28 -4.91 -14.29
C PHE A 339 16.86 -4.42 -12.88
N ALA A 340 17.63 -4.75 -11.83
CA ALA A 340 17.41 -4.26 -10.46
C ALA A 340 17.14 -2.74 -10.37
N GLY A 341 17.78 -1.93 -11.22
CA GLY A 341 17.60 -0.47 -11.24
C GLY A 341 16.24 0.03 -11.77
N VAL A 342 15.43 -0.83 -12.40
CA VAL A 342 14.11 -0.50 -12.95
C VAL A 342 13.02 -1.51 -12.51
N ALA A 343 13.28 -2.26 -11.44
CA ALA A 343 12.38 -3.30 -10.94
C ALA A 343 10.97 -2.75 -10.61
N ASN A 344 10.87 -1.52 -10.11
CA ASN A 344 9.59 -0.87 -9.84
C ASN A 344 8.71 -0.71 -11.10
N ALA A 345 9.30 -0.28 -12.22
CA ALA A 345 8.62 -0.13 -13.50
C ALA A 345 8.20 -1.49 -14.05
N ILE A 346 9.06 -2.51 -13.90
CA ILE A 346 8.72 -3.91 -14.23
C ILE A 346 7.51 -4.35 -13.41
N GLY A 347 7.51 -4.12 -12.10
CA GLY A 347 6.40 -4.45 -11.21
C GLY A 347 5.07 -3.82 -11.65
N CYS A 348 5.08 -2.53 -12.00
CA CYS A 348 3.90 -1.87 -12.57
C CYS A 348 3.43 -2.51 -13.89
N ALA A 349 4.36 -2.91 -14.76
CA ALA A 349 4.04 -3.48 -16.07
C ALA A 349 3.47 -4.91 -15.99
N VAL A 350 3.90 -5.70 -15.00
CA VAL A 350 3.48 -7.11 -14.85
C VAL A 350 2.36 -7.31 -13.83
N ALA A 351 1.97 -6.29 -13.08
CA ALA A 351 0.93 -6.42 -12.06
C ALA A 351 -0.45 -6.71 -12.69
N LYS A 352 -1.16 -7.68 -12.12
CA LYS A 352 -2.55 -7.97 -12.45
C LYS A 352 -3.49 -6.96 -11.79
N PRO A 353 -4.65 -6.67 -12.43
CA PRO A 353 -5.71 -5.96 -11.74
C PRO A 353 -6.13 -6.68 -10.47
N SER A 354 -6.35 -5.93 -9.39
CA SER A 354 -6.82 -6.50 -8.11
C SER A 354 -8.02 -5.72 -7.59
N MET A 355 -9.00 -6.45 -7.07
CA MET A 355 -10.20 -5.86 -6.49
C MET A 355 -10.88 -6.86 -5.56
N SER A 356 -11.59 -6.36 -4.58
CA SER A 356 -12.45 -7.18 -3.74
C SER A 356 -13.87 -6.66 -3.75
N LEU A 357 -14.79 -7.55 -3.40
CA LEU A 357 -16.17 -7.20 -3.13
C LEU A 357 -16.63 -7.91 -1.87
N LYS A 358 -17.20 -7.14 -0.96
CA LYS A 358 -17.94 -7.68 0.18
C LYS A 358 -19.44 -7.60 -0.08
N LEU A 359 -20.11 -8.71 0.15
CA LEU A 359 -21.54 -8.90 0.09
C LEU A 359 -22.05 -9.24 1.50
N HIS A 360 -23.04 -8.49 1.97
CA HIS A 360 -23.76 -8.77 3.20
C HIS A 360 -25.24 -9.02 2.85
N ILE A 361 -25.80 -10.12 3.32
CA ILE A 361 -27.21 -10.48 3.14
C ILE A 361 -27.85 -10.66 4.50
N ASP A 362 -29.00 -10.03 4.71
CA ASP A 362 -29.92 -10.33 5.81
C ASP A 362 -31.25 -10.81 5.23
N THR A 363 -31.49 -12.13 5.28
CA THR A 363 -32.71 -12.71 4.71
C THR A 363 -33.96 -12.40 5.54
N GLY A 364 -33.80 -12.08 6.83
CA GLY A 364 -34.90 -11.65 7.69
C GLY A 364 -35.39 -10.25 7.34
N GLN A 365 -34.47 -9.38 6.92
CA GLN A 365 -34.79 -8.03 6.41
C GLN A 365 -35.00 -7.99 4.89
N LYS A 366 -34.78 -9.11 4.18
CA LYS A 366 -34.80 -9.19 2.71
C LYS A 366 -33.86 -8.16 2.07
N LEU A 367 -32.69 -7.97 2.64
CA LEU A 367 -31.73 -6.95 2.22
C LEU A 367 -30.42 -7.61 1.81
N LEU A 368 -29.84 -7.16 0.70
CA LEU A 368 -28.40 -7.29 0.45
C LEU A 368 -27.74 -5.92 0.42
N SER A 369 -26.49 -5.86 0.86
CA SER A 369 -25.64 -4.68 0.76
C SER A 369 -24.24 -5.03 0.26
N LEU A 370 -23.65 -4.11 -0.50
CA LEU A 370 -22.28 -4.20 -1.00
C LEU A 370 -21.38 -3.16 -0.31
N ASP A 371 -20.06 -3.40 -0.39
CA ASP A 371 -19.01 -2.52 0.14
C ASP A 371 -18.97 -1.09 -0.45
N ASN A 372 -19.57 -0.86 -1.62
CA ASN A 372 -19.70 0.47 -2.20
C ASN A 372 -20.96 1.23 -1.72
N GLY A 373 -21.68 0.66 -0.76
CA GLY A 373 -22.91 1.23 -0.20
C GLY A 373 -24.19 0.84 -0.93
N LEU A 374 -24.12 0.10 -2.05
CA LEU A 374 -25.32 -0.33 -2.77
C LEU A 374 -26.16 -1.29 -1.92
N GLN A 375 -27.45 -0.97 -1.75
CA GLN A 375 -28.42 -1.83 -1.07
C GLN A 375 -29.53 -2.23 -2.04
N LYS A 376 -29.95 -3.51 -2.01
CA LYS A 376 -31.02 -4.06 -2.85
C LYS A 376 -31.88 -5.03 -2.05
N GLU A 377 -33.14 -5.17 -2.47
CA GLU A 377 -34.00 -6.23 -1.93
C GLU A 377 -33.44 -7.61 -2.34
N TYR A 378 -33.42 -8.56 -1.40
CA TYR A 378 -32.97 -9.93 -1.61
C TYR A 378 -34.08 -10.91 -1.23
N ARG A 379 -34.45 -11.77 -2.18
CA ARG A 379 -35.49 -12.82 -2.02
C ARG A 379 -34.96 -14.24 -2.26
N GLY A 380 -33.65 -14.44 -2.17
CA GLY A 380 -33.03 -15.74 -2.41
C GLY A 380 -33.16 -16.72 -1.23
N SER A 381 -32.67 -17.95 -1.45
CA SER A 381 -32.90 -19.10 -0.57
C SER A 381 -32.17 -19.03 0.79
N GLY A 382 -31.23 -18.08 0.94
CA GLY A 382 -30.37 -17.97 2.11
C GLY A 382 -29.29 -19.05 2.20
N LYS A 383 -28.99 -19.73 1.08
CA LYS A 383 -27.86 -20.65 0.97
C LYS A 383 -26.56 -19.89 0.72
N GLU A 384 -25.48 -20.44 1.26
CA GLU A 384 -24.13 -19.91 1.11
C GLU A 384 -23.66 -19.91 -0.35
N GLU A 385 -23.89 -21.01 -1.08
CA GLU A 385 -23.52 -21.15 -2.50
C GLU A 385 -24.16 -20.06 -3.39
N ASP A 386 -25.42 -19.71 -3.11
CA ASP A 386 -26.13 -18.64 -3.82
C ASP A 386 -25.48 -17.27 -3.56
N ALA A 387 -25.07 -17.02 -2.31
CA ALA A 387 -24.40 -15.78 -1.93
C ALA A 387 -23.01 -15.67 -2.57
N ILE A 388 -22.23 -16.76 -2.60
CA ILE A 388 -20.93 -16.83 -3.28
C ILE A 388 -21.10 -16.54 -4.77
N LYS A 389 -22.03 -17.21 -5.43
CA LYS A 389 -22.30 -17.00 -6.87
C LYS A 389 -22.71 -15.55 -7.14
N LEU A 390 -23.54 -14.98 -6.28
CA LEU A 390 -23.97 -13.59 -6.39
C LEU A 390 -22.81 -12.61 -6.20
N ALA A 391 -21.96 -12.82 -5.19
CA ALA A 391 -20.78 -12.00 -4.93
C ALA A 391 -19.79 -12.04 -6.12
N LYS A 392 -19.51 -13.24 -6.66
CA LYS A 392 -18.68 -13.41 -7.86
C LYS A 392 -19.27 -12.67 -9.06
N THR A 393 -20.58 -12.77 -9.27
CA THR A 393 -21.27 -12.09 -10.38
C THR A 393 -21.13 -10.57 -10.25
N PHE A 394 -21.32 -10.00 -9.05
CA PHE A 394 -21.15 -8.56 -8.84
C PHE A 394 -19.70 -8.11 -9.03
N LEU A 395 -18.71 -8.93 -8.64
CA LEU A 395 -17.30 -8.57 -8.85
C LEU A 395 -16.91 -8.61 -10.33
N VAL A 396 -17.36 -9.61 -11.08
CA VAL A 396 -17.17 -9.67 -12.55
C VAL A 396 -17.82 -8.46 -13.22
N GLN A 397 -19.06 -8.12 -12.86
CA GLN A 397 -19.73 -6.93 -13.40
C GLN A 397 -18.96 -5.65 -13.06
N ARG A 398 -18.44 -5.54 -11.82
CA ARG A 398 -17.60 -4.42 -11.40
C ARG A 398 -16.34 -4.35 -12.27
N ALA A 399 -15.66 -5.46 -12.52
CA ALA A 399 -14.47 -5.50 -13.39
C ALA A 399 -14.78 -5.11 -14.84
N HIS A 400 -15.86 -5.64 -15.42
CA HIS A 400 -16.27 -5.35 -16.79
C HIS A 400 -16.60 -3.87 -16.99
N ASN A 401 -17.26 -3.24 -16.01
CA ASN A 401 -17.53 -1.79 -16.02
C ASN A 401 -16.25 -0.95 -16.06
N LEU A 402 -15.12 -1.53 -15.64
CA LEU A 402 -13.79 -0.91 -15.62
C LEU A 402 -12.93 -1.31 -16.83
N GLY A 403 -13.52 -2.00 -17.80
CA GLY A 403 -12.80 -2.49 -18.98
C GLY A 403 -11.88 -3.69 -18.70
N ILE A 404 -11.97 -4.31 -17.52
CA ILE A 404 -11.20 -5.49 -17.14
C ILE A 404 -12.02 -6.74 -17.50
N GLN A 405 -11.53 -7.52 -18.47
CA GLN A 405 -12.18 -8.75 -18.92
C GLN A 405 -11.75 -9.93 -18.05
N ILE A 406 -12.66 -10.46 -17.25
CA ILE A 406 -12.48 -11.63 -16.38
C ILE A 406 -13.76 -12.46 -16.28
N ASP A 407 -13.62 -13.70 -15.82
CA ASP A 407 -14.71 -14.63 -15.55
C ASP A 407 -14.80 -15.00 -14.06
N GLN A 408 -15.86 -15.72 -13.67
CA GLN A 408 -16.04 -16.16 -12.28
C GLN A 408 -14.97 -17.14 -11.79
N SER A 409 -14.24 -17.78 -12.71
CA SER A 409 -13.09 -18.64 -12.41
C SER A 409 -11.87 -17.85 -11.92
N ASP A 410 -11.76 -16.57 -12.30
CA ASP A 410 -10.67 -15.68 -11.86
C ASP A 410 -10.94 -15.09 -10.47
N VAL A 411 -12.14 -15.32 -9.93
CA VAL A 411 -12.57 -14.80 -8.64
C VAL A 411 -12.42 -15.85 -7.55
N GLU A 412 -11.58 -15.54 -6.56
CA GLU A 412 -11.36 -16.35 -5.37
C GLU A 412 -12.31 -15.95 -4.23
N ILE A 413 -12.63 -16.91 -3.38
CA ILE A 413 -13.40 -16.68 -2.15
C ILE A 413 -12.38 -16.36 -1.05
N VAL A 414 -12.51 -15.19 -0.44
CA VAL A 414 -11.68 -14.79 0.70
C VAL A 414 -12.29 -15.31 1.99
N ASN A 415 -13.60 -15.10 2.15
CA ASN A 415 -14.35 -15.55 3.30
C ASN A 415 -15.82 -15.75 2.91
N SER A 416 -16.49 -16.66 3.60
CA SER A 416 -17.93 -16.83 3.52
C SER A 416 -18.44 -17.38 4.84
N GLU A 417 -19.31 -16.64 5.50
CA GLU A 417 -19.87 -16.97 6.80
C GLU A 417 -21.38 -16.89 6.78
N ILE A 418 -22.04 -17.88 7.39
CA ILE A 418 -23.49 -17.90 7.56
C ILE A 418 -23.86 -18.00 9.04
N PHE A 419 -24.73 -17.10 9.49
CA PHE A 419 -25.24 -17.06 10.84
C PHE A 419 -26.76 -17.22 10.85
N SER A 420 -27.26 -18.19 11.62
CA SER A 420 -28.69 -18.33 11.85
C SER A 420 -29.19 -17.26 12.81
N MET A 421 -30.19 -16.50 12.38
CA MET A 421 -30.82 -15.47 13.21
C MET A 421 -31.98 -16.05 13.99
N ILE A 422 -31.92 -15.97 15.31
CA ILE A 422 -32.99 -16.41 16.21
C ILE A 422 -33.70 -15.18 16.78
N ARG A 423 -35.04 -15.18 16.73
CA ARG A 423 -35.90 -14.22 17.45
C ARG A 423 -36.89 -14.99 18.30
N GLY A 424 -36.83 -14.80 19.62
CA GLY A 424 -37.54 -15.66 20.56
C GLY A 424 -37.00 -17.09 20.49
N TYR A 425 -37.87 -18.05 20.21
CA TYR A 425 -37.52 -19.47 20.04
C TYR A 425 -37.48 -19.94 18.58
N TYR A 426 -37.67 -19.04 17.61
CA TYR A 426 -37.77 -19.38 16.19
C TYR A 426 -36.65 -18.75 15.36
N ARG A 427 -36.23 -19.46 14.31
CA ARG A 427 -35.29 -18.93 13.31
C ARG A 427 -36.01 -17.88 12.46
N ALA A 428 -35.55 -16.64 12.55
CA ALA A 428 -36.08 -15.49 11.83
C ALA A 428 -35.43 -15.24 10.46
N GLY A 429 -34.26 -15.84 10.20
CA GLY A 429 -33.55 -15.69 8.93
C GLY A 429 -32.08 -16.10 9.05
N TYR A 430 -31.27 -15.64 8.10
CA TYR A 430 -29.83 -15.82 8.04
C TYR A 430 -29.15 -14.49 7.78
N ILE A 431 -27.99 -14.29 8.40
CA ILE A 431 -27.00 -13.32 7.95
C ILE A 431 -25.95 -14.09 7.17
N ILE A 432 -25.65 -13.64 5.95
CA ILE A 432 -24.59 -14.21 5.11
C ILE A 432 -23.61 -13.08 4.79
N ASP A 433 -22.37 -13.23 5.22
CA ASP A 433 -21.27 -12.32 4.93
C ASP A 433 -20.30 -13.04 3.99
N THR A 434 -20.18 -12.59 2.74
CA THR A 434 -19.32 -13.18 1.72
C THR A 434 -18.35 -12.15 1.19
N GLU A 435 -17.07 -12.50 1.14
CA GLU A 435 -16.02 -11.69 0.52
C GLU A 435 -15.34 -12.48 -0.60
N VAL A 436 -15.28 -11.85 -1.76
CA VAL A 436 -14.60 -12.39 -2.95
C VAL A 436 -13.58 -11.40 -3.48
N GLN A 437 -12.57 -11.89 -4.19
CA GLN A 437 -11.53 -11.03 -4.76
C GLN A 437 -10.98 -11.54 -6.10
N ILE A 438 -10.51 -10.59 -6.90
CA ILE A 438 -9.45 -10.82 -7.88
C ILE A 438 -8.15 -10.57 -7.13
N LYS A 439 -7.39 -11.65 -6.88
CA LYS A 439 -6.16 -11.60 -6.10
C LYS A 439 -5.09 -10.81 -6.86
N PRO A 440 -4.31 -9.94 -6.19
CA PRO A 440 -3.11 -9.36 -6.81
C PRO A 440 -2.14 -10.46 -7.22
N GLY A 441 -1.40 -10.24 -8.29
CA GLY A 441 -0.48 -11.22 -8.83
C GLY A 441 0.24 -10.74 -10.07
N LEU A 442 0.98 -11.65 -10.71
CA LEU A 442 1.79 -11.36 -11.89
C LEU A 442 1.09 -11.84 -13.17
N LEU A 443 1.09 -11.01 -14.21
CA LEU A 443 0.73 -11.37 -15.58
C LEU A 443 1.77 -12.31 -16.19
N THR A 444 3.04 -12.00 -15.98
CA THR A 444 4.18 -12.81 -16.40
C THR A 444 5.36 -12.60 -15.45
N ARG A 445 6.27 -13.57 -15.43
CA ARG A 445 7.62 -13.40 -14.86
C ARG A 445 8.55 -12.84 -15.93
N VAL A 446 9.63 -12.20 -15.48
CA VAL A 446 10.68 -11.66 -16.34
C VAL A 446 11.93 -12.48 -16.07
N ASN A 447 12.14 -13.52 -16.90
CA ASN A 447 13.29 -14.41 -16.84
C ASN A 447 14.32 -14.05 -17.91
#